data_AF-A0A7X6K4G0-F1
#
_entry.id   AF-A0A7X6K4G0-F1
#
_cell.length_a   1.000
_cell.length_b   1.000
_cell.length_c   1.000
_cell.angle_alpha   90.00
_cell.angle_beta   90.00
_cell.angle_gamma   90.00
#
_symmetry.space_group_name_H-M   'P 1'
#
loop_
_entity.id
_entity.type
_entity.pdbx_description
1 polymer ?
#
loop_
_entity_poly.entity_id
_entity_poly.type
_entity_poly.pdbx_seq_one_letter_code
_entity_poly.pdbx_strand_id
1 'polypeptide(L)'
;MGTTKRRTTAWPVFGFIDPELPQEIVTLTSVCTRDGFEATAVRSWVSDIDGTGLEADQTDPVPILSLPRRPGMGLARFHMLAVAELNRRRGVDYEVADLFLQDFPEQNLPGAP
;
A
#
# COMPACT_ATOMS: atom_id res chain seq x y z
N MET A 1 0.11 27.77 -9.71
CA MET A 1 -0.70 26.85 -8.87
C MET A 1 -0.68 25.46 -9.48
N GLY A 2 0.32 24.63 -9.14
CA GLY A 2 0.51 23.30 -9.72
C GLY A 2 0.12 22.22 -8.72
N THR A 3 -1.17 21.92 -8.61
CA THR A 3 -1.69 20.96 -7.62
C THR A 3 -1.57 19.53 -8.16
N THR A 4 -0.73 18.75 -7.45
CA THR A 4 -0.75 17.28 -7.31
C THR A 4 -0.63 16.41 -8.57
N LYS A 5 0.62 16.20 -9.03
CA LYS A 5 1.00 15.11 -9.95
C LYS A 5 1.00 13.71 -9.31
N ARG A 6 0.77 13.64 -8.01
CA ARG A 6 0.83 12.43 -7.18
C ARG A 6 -0.36 12.42 -6.21
N ARG A 7 -0.91 11.25 -5.94
CA ARG A 7 -1.86 11.00 -4.86
C ARG A 7 -1.42 9.76 -4.10
N THR A 8 -1.62 9.78 -2.80
CA THR A 8 -1.24 8.69 -1.91
C THR A 8 -2.41 8.37 -1.00
N THR A 9 -2.62 7.09 -0.75
CA THR A 9 -3.45 6.62 0.36
C THR A 9 -2.63 5.57 1.09
N ALA A 10 -2.61 5.67 2.42
CA ALA A 10 -1.92 4.75 3.30
C ALA A 10 -2.95 4.11 4.23
N TRP A 11 -2.77 2.83 4.51
CA TRP A 11 -3.58 2.09 5.47
C TRP A 11 -2.68 1.30 6.40
N PRO A 12 -2.97 1.28 7.71
CA PRO A 12 -2.32 0.34 8.60
C PRO A 12 -2.76 -1.08 8.21
N VAL A 13 -1.84 -2.04 8.26
CA VAL A 13 -2.16 -3.45 8.03
C VAL A 13 -2.92 -4.03 9.23
N PHE A 14 -2.61 -3.54 10.43
CA PHE A 14 -3.37 -3.83 11.64
C PHE A 14 -4.55 -2.88 11.79
N GLY A 15 -5.73 -3.42 12.12
CA GLY A 15 -6.93 -2.62 12.41
C GLY A 15 -6.86 -1.86 13.75
N PHE A 16 -5.78 -2.04 14.50
CA PHE A 16 -5.47 -1.36 15.75
C PHE A 16 -4.15 -0.61 15.60
N ILE A 17 -4.13 0.65 16.04
CA ILE A 17 -2.97 1.53 15.98
C ILE A 17 -2.39 1.60 17.40
N ASP A 18 -1.25 0.94 17.62
CA ASP A 18 -0.49 1.06 18.86
C ASP A 18 0.64 2.08 18.66
N PRO A 19 0.65 3.22 19.39
CA PRO A 19 1.68 4.24 19.27
C PRO A 19 3.06 3.79 19.79
N GLU A 20 3.14 2.71 20.57
CA GLU A 20 4.37 2.24 21.21
C GLU A 20 5.01 1.07 20.45
N LEU A 21 4.38 0.57 19.39
CA LEU A 21 4.87 -0.53 18.57
C LEU A 21 5.13 -0.10 17.13
N PRO A 22 6.13 -0.72 16.45
CA PRO A 22 6.31 -0.54 15.03
C PRO A 22 5.02 -0.85 14.26
N GLN A 23 4.60 0.09 13.41
CA GLN A 23 3.39 -0.05 12.62
C GLN A 23 3.70 -0.41 11.18
N GLU A 24 2.98 -1.40 10.69
CA GLU A 24 3.05 -1.79 9.31
C GLU A 24 1.99 -1.04 8.50
N ILE A 25 2.44 -0.41 7.41
CA ILE A 25 1.62 0.44 6.55
C ILE A 25 1.76 -0.01 5.10
N VAL A 26 0.60 -0.14 4.43
CA VAL A 26 0.55 -0.24 2.97
C VAL A 26 0.27 1.15 2.41
N THR A 27 1.15 1.62 1.53
CA THR A 27 0.99 2.90 0.84
C THR A 27 0.76 2.66 -0.65
N LEU A 28 -0.41 3.03 -1.15
CA LEU A 28 -0.69 3.12 -2.58
C LEU A 28 -0.35 4.53 -3.07
N THR A 29 0.61 4.63 -3.98
CA THR A 29 0.96 5.86 -4.69
C THR A 29 0.42 5.80 -6.11
N SER A 30 -0.34 6.82 -6.52
CA SER A 30 -0.72 7.05 -7.92
C SER A 30 -0.06 8.30 -8.47
N VAL A 31 0.47 8.22 -9.68
CA VAL A 31 1.13 9.32 -10.38
C VAL A 31 0.55 9.53 -11.77
N CYS A 32 0.58 10.79 -12.21
CA CYS A 32 0.33 11.14 -13.59
C CYS A 32 1.66 11.13 -14.35
N THR A 33 1.79 10.25 -15.34
CA THR A 33 2.95 10.16 -16.22
C THR A 33 2.68 10.89 -17.54
N ARG A 34 3.68 10.88 -18.44
CA ARG A 34 3.54 11.42 -19.79
C ARG A 34 2.46 10.66 -20.58
N ASP A 35 2.46 9.33 -20.44
CA ASP A 35 1.66 8.43 -21.27
C ASP A 35 0.32 8.05 -20.62
N GLY A 36 0.16 8.31 -19.32
CA GLY A 36 -1.07 8.01 -18.62
C GLY A 36 -0.97 8.19 -17.12
N PHE A 37 -1.38 7.14 -16.42
CA PHE A 37 -1.42 7.07 -14.98
C PHE A 37 -0.92 5.70 -14.53
N GLU A 38 -0.18 5.71 -13.43
CA GLU A 38 0.39 4.50 -12.83
C GLU A 38 0.14 4.52 -11.34
N ALA A 39 -0.12 3.34 -10.77
CA ALA A 39 -0.28 3.14 -9.35
C ALA A 39 0.58 1.97 -8.88
N THR A 40 1.35 2.21 -7.82
CA THR A 40 2.17 1.20 -7.14
C THR A 40 1.80 1.17 -5.67
N ALA A 41 1.87 -0.02 -5.07
CA ALA A 41 1.73 -0.20 -3.63
C ALA A 41 3.06 -0.66 -3.04
N VAL A 42 3.37 -0.19 -1.84
CA VAL A 42 4.53 -0.62 -1.05
C VAL A 42 4.07 -0.95 0.35
N ARG A 43 4.70 -1.95 0.96
CA ARG A 43 4.60 -2.26 2.39
C ARG A 43 5.83 -1.67 3.07
N SER A 44 5.62 -0.98 4.19
CA SER A 44 6.67 -0.34 4.98
C SER A 44 6.39 -0.51 6.46
N TRP A 45 7.44 -0.69 7.26
CA TRP A 45 7.34 -0.60 8.72
C TRP A 45 7.79 0.79 9.18
N VAL A 46 7.08 1.33 10.16
CA VAL A 46 7.40 2.62 10.77
C VAL A 46 7.61 2.42 12.25
N SER A 47 8.76 2.86 12.77
CA SER A 47 9.10 2.71 14.20
C SER A 47 8.29 3.64 15.10
N ASP A 48 7.85 4.79 14.58
CA ASP A 48 7.19 5.84 15.35
C ASP A 48 6.03 6.49 14.57
N ILE A 49 4.95 6.84 15.27
CA ILE A 49 3.71 7.41 14.71
C ILE A 49 3.92 8.77 14.02
N ASP A 50 4.99 9.49 14.37
CA ASP A 50 5.26 10.84 13.84
C ASP A 50 5.92 10.81 12.45
N GLY A 51 6.28 9.61 11.94
CA GLY A 51 6.85 9.43 10.62
C GLY A 51 8.23 10.08 10.44
N THR A 52 8.91 10.42 11.54
CA THR A 52 10.26 11.02 11.52
C THR A 52 11.37 9.98 11.70
N GLY A 53 11.04 8.78 12.19
CA GLY A 53 11.90 7.61 12.21
C GLY A 53 12.04 7.00 10.81
N LEU A 54 13.25 7.02 10.27
CA LEU A 54 13.60 6.58 8.92
C LEU A 54 13.30 5.09 8.67
N GLU A 55 12.63 4.86 7.53
CA GLU A 55 12.59 3.68 6.65
C GLU A 55 12.99 2.32 7.26
N ALA A 56 12.07 1.66 7.95
CA ALA A 56 12.22 0.23 8.24
C ALA A 56 11.63 -0.57 7.07
N ASP A 57 12.54 -1.23 6.34
CA ASP A 57 12.30 -2.29 5.36
C ASP A 57 11.12 -2.06 4.41
N GLN A 58 11.36 -1.37 3.28
CA GLN A 58 10.37 -1.31 2.22
C GLN A 58 10.42 -2.61 1.40
N THR A 59 9.25 -3.22 1.17
CA THR A 59 9.15 -4.25 0.14
C THR A 59 9.30 -3.62 -1.24
N ASP A 60 9.66 -4.42 -2.24
CA ASP A 60 9.65 -3.96 -3.62
C ASP A 60 8.28 -3.40 -4.00
N PRO A 61 8.21 -2.26 -4.73
CA PRO A 61 6.94 -1.70 -5.17
C PRO A 61 6.19 -2.64 -6.10
N VAL A 62 4.95 -2.97 -5.74
CA VAL A 62 4.07 -3.82 -6.55
C VAL A 62 3.22 -2.93 -7.48
N PRO A 63 3.30 -3.12 -8.81
CA PRO A 63 2.43 -2.40 -9.74
C PRO A 63 0.97 -2.84 -9.55
N ILE A 64 0.07 -1.89 -9.30
CA ILE A 64 -1.35 -2.16 -9.06
C ILE A 64 -2.18 -1.95 -10.31
N LEU A 65 -2.03 -0.79 -10.94
CA LEU A 65 -2.83 -0.41 -12.10
C LEU A 65 -2.04 0.56 -12.98
N SER A 66 -2.09 0.36 -14.28
CA SER A 66 -1.59 1.32 -15.28
C SER A 66 -2.66 1.53 -16.33
N LEU A 67 -2.98 2.79 -16.63
CA LEU A 67 -3.97 3.16 -17.63
C LEU A 67 -3.47 4.29 -18.51
N PRO A 68 -3.69 4.23 -19.83
CA PRO A 68 -3.32 5.30 -20.73
C PRO A 68 -4.17 6.55 -20.46
N ARG A 69 -3.65 7.72 -20.84
CA ARG A 69 -4.39 8.98 -20.71
C ARG A 69 -5.65 8.95 -21.59
N ARG A 70 -6.80 9.26 -20.99
CA ARG A 70 -8.10 9.35 -21.69
C ARG A 70 -8.82 10.66 -21.34
N PRO A 71 -9.59 11.25 -22.27
CA PRO A 71 -10.44 12.40 -21.97
C PRO A 71 -11.37 12.11 -20.79
N GLY A 72 -11.46 13.03 -19.84
CA GLY A 72 -12.31 12.87 -18.63
C GLY A 72 -11.73 11.97 -17.53
N MET A 73 -10.51 11.42 -17.70
CA MET A 73 -9.82 10.67 -16.66
C MET A 73 -8.80 11.57 -15.94
N GLY A 74 -9.12 12.00 -14.73
CA GLY A 74 -8.19 12.73 -13.86
C GLY A 74 -7.51 11.83 -12.82
N LEU A 75 -6.39 12.28 -12.25
CA LEU A 75 -5.61 11.53 -11.27
C LEU A 75 -6.43 11.06 -10.06
N ALA A 76 -7.40 11.87 -9.59
CA ALA A 76 -8.29 11.49 -8.50
C ALA A 76 -9.17 10.28 -8.85
N ARG A 77 -9.73 10.28 -10.07
CA ARG A 77 -10.56 9.16 -10.55
C ARG A 77 -9.73 7.90 -10.75
N PHE A 78 -8.54 8.05 -11.36
CA PHE A 78 -7.59 6.95 -11.48
C PHE A 78 -7.21 6.37 -10.12
N HIS A 79 -6.91 7.22 -9.14
CA HIS A 79 -6.53 6.77 -7.79
C HIS A 79 -7.63 5.95 -7.13
N MET A 80 -8.91 6.36 -7.24
CA MET A 80 -10.03 5.56 -6.73
C MET A 80 -10.12 4.18 -7.39
N LEU A 81 -9.85 4.08 -8.71
CA LEU A 81 -9.81 2.80 -9.41
C LEU A 81 -8.64 1.94 -8.94
N ALA A 82 -7.46 2.54 -8.72
CA ALA A 82 -6.30 1.83 -8.21
C ALA A 82 -6.53 1.30 -6.78
N VAL A 83 -7.20 2.05 -5.90
CA VAL A 83 -7.60 1.58 -4.57
C VAL A 83 -8.54 0.37 -4.68
N ALA A 84 -9.55 0.45 -5.56
CA ALA A 84 -10.48 -0.66 -5.78
C ALA A 84 -9.75 -1.90 -6.32
N GLU A 85 -8.80 -1.71 -7.25
CA GLU A 85 -8.02 -2.81 -7.83
C GLU A 85 -7.08 -3.46 -6.80
N LEU A 86 -6.42 -2.66 -5.95
CA LEU A 86 -5.61 -3.18 -4.85
C LEU A 86 -6.45 -4.08 -3.91
N ASN A 87 -7.63 -3.59 -3.51
CA ASN A 87 -8.55 -4.34 -2.65
C ASN A 87 -9.05 -5.63 -3.33
N ARG A 88 -9.27 -5.60 -4.65
CA ARG A 88 -9.66 -6.79 -5.42
C ARG A 88 -8.54 -7.83 -5.50
N ARG A 89 -7.29 -7.39 -5.68
CA ARG A 89 -6.12 -8.28 -5.84
C ARG A 89 -5.65 -8.91 -4.54
N ARG A 90 -5.85 -8.25 -3.39
CA ARG A 90 -5.44 -8.73 -2.06
C ARG A 90 -5.78 -10.20 -1.77
N GLY A 91 -6.92 -10.71 -2.27
CA GLY A 91 -7.36 -12.09 -1.99
C GLY A 91 -6.95 -13.13 -3.04
N VAL A 92 -6.27 -12.74 -4.12
CA VAL A 92 -6.04 -13.63 -5.28
C VAL A 92 -4.62 -13.58 -5.84
N ASP A 93 -3.89 -12.50 -5.58
CA ASP A 93 -2.56 -12.25 -6.12
C ASP A 93 -1.55 -12.34 -4.98
N TYR A 94 -0.59 -13.25 -5.09
CA TYR A 94 0.37 -13.55 -4.04
C TYR A 94 1.22 -12.32 -3.65
N GLU A 95 1.76 -11.59 -4.63
CA GLU A 95 2.61 -10.41 -4.37
C GLU A 95 1.83 -9.29 -3.67
N VAL A 96 0.56 -9.11 -4.04
CA VAL A 96 -0.30 -8.12 -3.39
C VAL A 96 -0.80 -8.63 -2.04
N ALA A 97 -1.10 -9.92 -1.92
CA ALA A 97 -1.53 -10.54 -0.67
C ALA A 97 -0.45 -10.37 0.40
N ASP A 98 0.82 -10.55 0.04
CA ASP A 98 1.99 -10.34 0.89
C ASP A 98 2.06 -8.92 1.47
N LEU A 99 1.52 -7.91 0.77
CA LEU A 99 1.43 -6.55 1.31
C LEU A 99 0.51 -6.46 2.55
N PHE A 100 -0.37 -7.44 2.77
CA PHE A 100 -1.36 -7.45 3.84
C PHE A 100 -1.26 -8.67 4.76
N LEU A 101 -0.27 -9.54 4.56
CA LEU A 101 -0.03 -10.66 5.46
C LEU A 101 0.50 -10.11 6.78
N GLN A 102 -0.25 -10.37 7.85
CA GLN A 102 0.32 -10.29 9.18
C GLN A 102 1.32 -11.44 9.27
N ASP A 103 2.52 -11.20 9.82
CA ASP A 103 3.29 -12.28 10.42
C ASP A 103 2.43 -12.81 11.57
N PHE A 104 1.46 -13.66 11.26
CA PHE A 104 0.83 -14.49 12.25
C PHE A 104 2.01 -15.23 12.86
N PRO A 105 2.28 -15.08 14.17
CA PRO A 105 3.18 -16.03 14.79
C PRO A 105 2.59 -17.38 14.42
N GLU A 106 3.38 -18.21 13.72
CA GLU A 106 3.07 -19.62 13.65
C GLU A 106 2.71 -19.97 15.09
N GLN A 107 1.44 -20.28 15.35
CA GLN A 107 1.09 -21.00 16.54
C GLN A 107 1.65 -22.42 16.33
N ASN A 108 2.98 -22.52 16.29
CA ASN A 108 3.71 -23.57 16.95
C ASN A 108 3.20 -23.53 18.39
N LEU A 109 2.09 -24.21 18.64
CA LEU A 109 1.82 -24.80 19.94
C LEU A 109 2.86 -25.90 20.08
N PRO A 110 4.00 -25.68 20.77
CA PRO A 110 4.93 -26.75 21.03
C PRO A 110 4.39 -27.45 22.27
N GLY A 111 3.49 -28.42 22.08
CA GLY A 111 2.98 -29.24 23.19
C GLY A 111 1.49 -29.52 23.14
N ALA A 112 1.06 -30.29 22.14
CA ALA A 112 0.10 -31.35 22.40
C ALA A 112 0.90 -32.66 22.27
N PRO A 113 1.50 -33.10 23.38
CA PRO A 113 0.86 -34.12 24.21
C PRO A 113 0.75 -33.77 25.70
#